data_AF-A0A820J2C3-F1
#
_entry.id   AF-A0A820J2C3-F1
#
_cell.length_a   1.000
_cell.length_b   1.000
_cell.length_c   1.000
_cell.angle_alpha   90.00
_cell.angle_beta   90.00
_cell.angle_gamma   90.00
#
_symmetry.space_group_name_H-M   'P 1'
#
loop_
_entity.id
_entity.type
_entity.pdbx_description
1 polymer ?
#
loop_
_entity_poly.entity_id
_entity_poly.type
_entity_poly.pdbx_seq_one_letter_code
_entity_poly.pdbx_strand_id
1 'polypeptide(L)'
;MHVMVSYSHADSDFCHQFVDALQKDKRLDIWVDFAYCHTEDLWEEIGEAIEKADLLLFLMSKDYQDSKSCRQEVMYAKDSLKKRFIPIYVKKEFTATGWLGVRIVGPQYIRFGKKTI
;
A
#
# COMPACT_ATOMS: atom_id res chain seq x y z
N MET A 1 -12.83 10.52 -0.36
CA MET A 1 -12.38 9.34 0.40
C MET A 1 -10.87 9.34 0.37
N HIS A 2 -10.23 9.39 1.53
CA HIS A 2 -8.77 9.44 1.67
C HIS A 2 -8.20 8.02 1.55
N VAL A 3 -7.34 7.82 0.56
CA VAL A 3 -6.72 6.52 0.27
C VAL A 3 -5.22 6.68 0.35
N MET A 4 -4.58 5.90 1.21
CA MET A 4 -3.13 5.83 1.30
C MET A 4 -2.63 4.65 0.47
N VAL A 5 -1.63 4.87 -0.39
CA VAL A 5 -0.93 3.81 -1.11
C VAL A 5 0.45 3.63 -0.48
N SER A 6 0.72 2.44 0.07
CA SER A 6 2.08 2.09 0.52
C SER A 6 2.65 0.99 -0.36
N TYR A 7 3.92 1.11 -0.70
CA TYR A 7 4.63 0.25 -1.65
C TYR A 7 6.10 0.14 -1.23
N SER A 8 6.83 -0.80 -1.84
CA SER A 8 8.28 -0.83 -1.73
C SER A 8 8.88 0.08 -2.79
N HIS A 9 9.90 0.88 -2.47
CA HIS A 9 10.60 1.69 -3.48
C HIS A 9 11.14 0.88 -4.67
N ALA A 10 11.36 -0.44 -4.51
CA ALA A 10 11.71 -1.34 -5.60
C ALA A 10 10.60 -1.51 -6.67
N ASP A 11 9.34 -1.20 -6.33
CA ASP A 11 8.18 -1.25 -7.21
C ASP A 11 7.66 0.16 -7.59
N SER A 12 8.52 1.18 -7.51
CA SER A 12 8.16 2.58 -7.80
C SER A 12 7.47 2.76 -9.15
N ASP A 13 7.99 2.16 -10.22
CA ASP A 13 7.42 2.32 -11.58
C ASP A 13 5.95 1.86 -11.65
N PHE A 14 5.63 0.76 -10.98
CA PHE A 14 4.25 0.26 -10.91
C PHE A 14 3.40 1.17 -10.02
N CYS A 15 3.95 1.63 -8.88
CA CYS A 15 3.25 2.53 -7.98
C CYS A 15 2.81 3.83 -8.68
N HIS A 16 3.70 4.46 -9.45
CA HIS A 16 3.37 5.65 -10.24
C HIS A 16 2.21 5.40 -11.21
N GLN A 17 2.30 4.33 -12.01
CA GLN A 17 1.22 3.97 -12.95
C GLN A 17 -0.11 3.68 -12.23
N PHE A 18 -0.03 3.05 -11.06
CA PHE A 18 -1.19 2.71 -10.26
C PHE A 18 -1.86 3.96 -9.66
N VAL A 19 -1.07 4.86 -9.09
CA VAL A 19 -1.54 6.14 -8.54
C VAL A 19 -2.14 7.02 -9.64
N ASP A 20 -1.47 7.15 -10.79
CA ASP A 20 -1.99 7.89 -11.95
C ASP A 20 -3.35 7.37 -12.42
N ALA A 21 -3.56 6.05 -12.34
CA ALA A 21 -4.84 5.45 -12.68
C ALA A 21 -5.93 5.76 -11.64
N LEU A 22 -5.59 5.73 -10.34
CA LEU A 22 -6.52 6.04 -9.26
C LEU A 22 -6.93 7.51 -9.25
N GLN A 23 -5.99 8.42 -9.49
CA GLN A 23 -6.23 9.88 -9.50
C GLN A 23 -7.19 10.36 -10.60
N LYS A 24 -7.51 9.49 -11.58
CA LYS A 24 -8.56 9.76 -12.57
C LYS A 24 -9.95 9.85 -11.93
N ASP A 25 -10.17 9.16 -10.82
CA ASP A 25 -11.41 9.27 -10.05
C ASP A 25 -11.31 10.43 -9.05
N LYS A 26 -12.02 11.52 -9.33
CA LYS A 26 -12.03 12.74 -8.51
C LYS A 26 -12.63 12.57 -7.11
N ARG A 27 -13.22 11.42 -6.80
CA ARG A 27 -13.77 11.11 -5.46
C ARG A 27 -12.70 10.56 -4.51
N LEU A 28 -11.55 10.16 -5.06
CA LEU A 28 -10.42 9.64 -4.31
C LEU A 28 -9.41 10.75 -4.07
N ASP A 29 -9.03 10.92 -2.82
CA ASP A 29 -7.90 11.74 -2.42
C ASP A 29 -6.74 10.79 -2.10
N ILE A 30 -5.71 10.78 -2.94
CA ILE A 30 -4.64 9.77 -2.90
C ILE A 30 -3.41 10.35 -2.22
N TRP A 31 -2.96 9.68 -1.15
CA TRP A 31 -1.69 9.95 -0.50
C TRP A 31 -0.66 8.86 -0.82
N VAL A 32 0.56 9.26 -1.16
CA VAL A 32 1.70 8.38 -1.43
C VAL A 32 3.02 9.10 -1.15
N ASP A 33 4.00 8.41 -0.57
CA ASP A 33 5.23 9.02 -0.02
C ASP A 33 6.06 9.83 -1.05
N PHE A 34 6.13 9.39 -2.31
CA PHE A 34 6.94 10.04 -3.34
C PHE A 34 6.40 11.42 -3.73
N ALA A 35 5.12 11.70 -3.45
CA ALA A 35 4.54 13.02 -3.64
C ALA A 35 4.99 14.02 -2.55
N TYR A 36 5.55 13.51 -1.44
CA TYR A 36 5.95 14.28 -0.25
C TYR A 36 7.44 14.12 0.07
N CYS A 37 8.26 13.67 -0.88
CA CYS A 37 9.70 13.39 -0.70
C CYS A 37 10.59 14.61 -0.35
N HIS A 38 9.99 15.78 -0.10
CA HIS A 38 10.67 17.03 0.23
C HIS A 38 10.51 17.45 1.71
N THR A 39 9.79 16.67 2.54
CA THR A 39 9.59 16.99 3.96
C THR A 39 10.75 16.50 4.82
N GLU A 40 11.15 17.29 5.82
CA GLU A 40 12.23 16.92 6.75
C GLU A 40 11.87 15.69 7.62
N ASP A 41 10.57 15.48 7.89
CA ASP A 41 10.06 14.38 8.73
C ASP A 41 9.05 13.47 7.99
N LEU A 42 9.52 12.76 6.97
CA LEU A 42 8.70 11.83 6.18
C LEU A 42 7.96 10.77 7.03
N TRP A 43 8.53 10.38 8.18
CA TRP A 43 7.92 9.38 9.06
C TRP A 43 6.68 9.90 9.80
N GLU A 44 6.67 11.18 10.19
CA GLU A 44 5.51 11.81 10.82
C GLU A 44 4.36 11.90 9.81
N GLU A 45 4.67 12.33 8.59
CA GLU A 45 3.72 12.40 7.47
C GLU A 45 3.11 11.03 7.12
N ILE A 46 3.93 9.97 7.09
CA ILE A 46 3.43 8.59 6.90
C ILE A 46 2.46 8.20 8.03
N GLY A 47 2.81 8.50 9.28
CA GLY A 47 1.97 8.22 10.44
C GLY A 47 0.62 8.91 10.33
N GLU A 48 0.63 10.21 10.06
CA GLU A 48 -0.58 11.00 9.86
C GLU A 48 -1.42 10.51 8.67
N ALA A 49 -0.78 10.12 7.58
CA ALA A 49 -1.47 9.59 6.41
C ALA A 49 -2.20 8.28 6.72
N ILE A 50 -1.58 7.37 7.45
CA ILE A 50 -2.22 6.13 7.93
C ILE A 50 -3.42 6.46 8.83
N GLU A 51 -3.26 7.42 9.74
CA GLU A 51 -4.31 7.83 10.68
C GLU A 51 -5.51 8.50 10.00
N LYS A 52 -5.26 9.32 8.97
CA LYS A 52 -6.30 10.03 8.21
C LYS A 52 -6.93 9.17 7.13
N ALA A 53 -6.28 8.09 6.69
CA ALA A 53 -6.79 7.24 5.62
C ALA A 53 -8.11 6.52 5.99
N ASP A 54 -9.07 6.56 5.07
CA ASP A 54 -10.30 5.76 5.09
C ASP A 54 -10.04 4.31 4.63
N LEU A 55 -9.01 4.14 3.80
CA LEU A 55 -8.60 2.89 3.17
C LEU A 55 -7.09 2.92 2.86
N LEU A 56 -6.39 1.84 3.21
CA LEU A 56 -5.01 1.63 2.80
C LEU A 56 -4.91 0.61 1.66
N LEU A 57 -4.07 0.90 0.68
CA LEU A 57 -3.73 0.00 -0.41
C LEU A 57 -2.27 -0.41 -0.25
N PHE A 58 -2.03 -1.69 0.00
CA PHE A 58 -0.68 -2.23 0.13
C PHE A 58 -0.28 -2.88 -1.18
N LEU A 59 0.72 -2.33 -1.87
CA LEU A 59 1.24 -2.89 -3.12
C LEU A 59 2.19 -4.05 -2.78
N MET A 60 1.64 -5.25 -2.80
CA MET A 60 2.26 -6.48 -2.35
C MET A 60 3.26 -7.01 -3.38
N SER A 61 4.51 -7.10 -2.93
CA SER A 61 5.62 -7.72 -3.64
C SER A 61 6.55 -8.43 -2.65
N LYS A 62 7.54 -9.16 -3.17
CA LYS A 62 8.60 -9.74 -2.33
C LYS A 62 9.38 -8.64 -1.60
N ASP A 63 9.74 -7.58 -2.29
CA ASP A 63 10.46 -6.44 -1.72
C ASP A 63 9.64 -5.73 -0.63
N TYR A 64 8.32 -5.63 -0.79
CA TYR A 64 7.41 -5.14 0.24
C TYR A 64 7.42 -6.02 1.49
N GLN A 65 7.42 -7.35 1.31
CA GLN A 65 7.49 -8.30 2.43
C GLN A 65 8.83 -8.26 3.17
N ASP A 66 9.92 -7.97 2.46
CA ASP A 66 11.27 -7.95 3.02
C ASP A 66 11.63 -6.57 3.63
N SER A 67 10.86 -5.53 3.32
CA SER A 67 11.05 -4.16 3.83
C SER A 67 10.61 -4.02 5.29
N LYS A 68 11.52 -3.51 6.14
CA LYS A 68 11.24 -3.19 7.55
C LYS A 68 10.24 -2.04 7.68
N SER A 69 10.36 -1.00 6.86
CA SER A 69 9.48 0.16 6.85
C SER A 69 8.04 -0.25 6.53
N CYS A 70 7.85 -0.99 5.43
CA CYS A 70 6.53 -1.48 5.03
C CYS A 70 5.93 -2.40 6.11
N ARG A 71 6.75 -3.21 6.78
CA ARG A 71 6.29 -4.02 7.91
C ARG A 71 5.77 -3.16 9.07
N GLN A 72 6.45 -2.07 9.41
CA GLN A 72 6.01 -1.16 10.48
C GLN A 72 4.68 -0.49 10.13
N GLU A 73 4.51 -0.03 8.90
CA GLU A 73 3.26 0.55 8.41
C GLU A 73 2.09 -0.43 8.50
N VAL A 74 2.27 -1.67 8.04
CA VAL A 74 1.24 -2.73 8.13
C VAL A 74 0.88 -3.01 9.59
N MET A 75 1.87 -3.10 10.48
CA MET A 75 1.63 -3.33 11.90
C MET A 75 0.88 -2.16 12.53
N TYR A 76 1.27 -0.91 12.22
CA TYR A 76 0.60 0.26 12.76
C TYR A 76 -0.86 0.35 12.27
N ALA A 77 -1.07 0.25 10.96
CA ALA A 77 -2.39 0.32 10.34
C ALA A 77 -3.33 -0.80 10.83
N LYS A 78 -2.86 -2.05 10.84
CA LYS A 78 -3.68 -3.23 11.17
C LYS A 78 -3.75 -3.51 12.67
N ASP A 79 -2.60 -3.60 13.32
CA ASP A 79 -2.53 -4.12 14.68
C ASP A 79 -2.88 -3.03 15.71
N SER A 80 -2.43 -1.79 15.49
CA SER A 80 -2.74 -0.65 16.37
C SER A 80 -4.06 0.04 16.02
N LEU A 81 -4.25 0.46 14.77
CA LEU A 81 -5.37 1.32 14.38
C LEU A 81 -6.60 0.59 13.82
N LYS A 82 -6.49 -0.72 13.55
CA LYS A 82 -7.58 -1.56 12.97
C LYS A 82 -8.16 -0.98 11.67
N LYS A 83 -7.33 -0.33 10.86
CA LYS A 83 -7.75 0.33 9.61
C LYS A 83 -8.17 -0.69 8.56
N ARG A 84 -9.06 -0.26 7.66
CA ARG A 84 -9.42 -1.01 6.47
C ARG A 84 -8.28 -0.95 5.46
N PHE A 85 -7.92 -2.09 4.90
CA PHE A 85 -6.91 -2.16 3.85
C PHE A 85 -7.26 -3.21 2.79
N ILE A 86 -6.75 -3.01 1.58
CA ILE A 86 -6.85 -3.96 0.46
C ILE A 86 -5.42 -4.30 0.00
N PRO A 87 -4.99 -5.57 0.11
CA PRO A 87 -3.76 -6.03 -0.50
C PRO A 87 -3.88 -6.05 -2.03
N ILE A 88 -2.89 -5.49 -2.71
CA ILE A 88 -2.80 -5.44 -4.18
C ILE A 88 -1.54 -6.14 -4.63
N TYR A 89 -1.66 -7.33 -5.21
CA TYR A 89 -0.53 -8.08 -5.72
C TYR A 89 -0.04 -7.52 -7.06
N VAL A 90 1.18 -6.98 -7.05
CA VAL A 90 1.83 -6.33 -8.20
C VAL A 90 2.34 -7.37 -9.20
N LYS A 91 2.87 -8.50 -8.71
CA LYS A 91 3.44 -9.58 -9.53
C LYS A 91 2.62 -10.85 -9.38
N LYS A 92 2.32 -11.52 -10.51
CA LYS A 92 1.45 -12.71 -10.57
C LYS A 92 1.93 -13.84 -9.66
N GLU A 93 3.24 -14.03 -9.56
CA GLU A 93 3.84 -15.17 -8.87
C GLU A 93 4.07 -14.93 -7.37
N PHE A 94 3.97 -13.67 -6.93
CA PHE A 94 4.17 -13.37 -5.54
C PHE A 94 2.97 -13.83 -4.70
N THR A 95 3.25 -14.58 -3.65
CA THR A 95 2.28 -14.94 -2.61
C THR A 95 2.89 -14.55 -1.28
N ALA A 96 2.16 -13.75 -0.49
CA ALA A 96 2.66 -13.34 0.80
C ALA A 96 2.72 -14.55 1.73
N THR A 97 3.82 -14.66 2.47
CA THR A 97 4.08 -15.77 3.40
C THR A 97 4.55 -15.22 4.74
N GLY A 98 4.73 -16.11 5.73
CA GLY A 98 5.26 -15.76 7.04
C GLY A 98 4.48 -14.61 7.71
N TRP A 99 5.21 -13.57 8.13
CA TRP A 99 4.65 -12.46 8.90
C TRP A 99 3.56 -11.71 8.14
N LEU A 100 3.73 -11.52 6.83
CA LEU A 100 2.81 -10.77 6.00
C LEU A 100 1.59 -11.62 5.67
N GLY A 101 1.82 -12.89 5.31
CA GLY A 101 0.77 -13.87 5.05
C GLY A 101 -0.25 -13.95 6.20
N VAL A 102 0.21 -14.14 7.45
CA VAL A 102 -0.70 -14.22 8.62
C VAL A 102 -1.45 -12.91 8.91
N ARG A 103 -0.93 -11.77 8.44
CA ARG A 103 -1.53 -10.45 8.65
C ARG A 103 -2.46 -10.01 7.53
N ILE A 104 -2.44 -10.66 6.38
CA ILE A 104 -3.36 -10.33 5.28
C ILE A 104 -4.41 -11.41 5.04
N VAL A 105 -4.57 -12.37 5.97
CA VAL A 105 -5.67 -13.35 5.94
C VAL A 105 -7.00 -12.63 6.23
N GLY A 106 -7.99 -12.79 5.35
CA GLY A 106 -9.37 -12.30 5.57
C GLY A 106 -9.85 -11.15 4.67
N PRO A 107 -9.04 -10.12 4.36
CA PRO A 107 -9.41 -9.07 3.40
C PRO A 107 -9.60 -9.59 1.97
N GLN A 108 -10.52 -8.96 1.23
CA GLN A 108 -10.52 -9.06 -0.22
C GLN A 108 -9.19 -8.51 -0.77
N TYR A 109 -8.61 -9.20 -1.75
CA TYR A 109 -7.37 -8.77 -2.40
C TYR A 109 -7.58 -8.61 -3.90
N ILE A 110 -6.78 -7.73 -4.50
CA ILE A 110 -6.70 -7.57 -5.95
C ILE A 110 -5.38 -8.15 -6.42
N ARG A 111 -5.38 -8.89 -7.54
CA ARG A 111 -4.16 -9.39 -8.17
C ARG A 111 -4.13 -8.93 -9.62
N PHE A 112 -3.07 -8.21 -9.99
CA PHE A 112 -2.87 -7.81 -11.38
C PHE A 112 -2.20 -8.96 -12.16
N GLY A 113 -2.85 -9.37 -13.24
CA GLY A 113 -2.43 -10.39 -14.19
C GLY A 113 -3.37 -10.34 -15.38
N LYS A 114 -2.84 -10.52 -16.61
CA LYS A 114 -3.54 -10.32 -17.90
C LYS A 114 -5.05 -10.57 -17.82
N LYS A 115 -5.82 -9.61 -18.37
CA LYS A 115 -7.17 -9.85 -18.87
C LYS A 115 -7.14 -11.16 -19.65
N THR A 116 -7.81 -12.20 -19.14
CA THR A 116 -8.22 -13.30 -20.00
C THR A 116 -9.34 -12.70 -20.86
N ILE A 117 -9.00 -12.31 -22.09
CA ILE A 117 -9.96 -12.21 -23.18
C ILE A 117 -9.90 -13.56 -23.87
#